data_AF-A0A432HXF7-F1
#
_entry.id   AF-A0A432HXF7-F1
#
_cell.length_a   1.000
_cell.length_b   1.000
_cell.length_c   1.000
_cell.angle_alpha   90.00
_cell.angle_beta   90.00
_cell.angle_gamma   90.00
#
_symmetry.space_group_name_H-M   'P 1'
#
loop_
_entity.id
_entity.type
_entity.pdbx_description
1 polymer ?
#
loop_
_entity_poly.entity_id
_entity_poly.type
_entity_poly.pdbx_seq_one_letter_code
_entity_poly.pdbx_strand_id
1 'polypeptide(L)'
;MRRSSSCTATIRSSAVDGPQILDRLSSQGLPNPRPNTPEVRDEGAWLYDVYCAICHGATGQGDGQIAEHYPRMPNLSAPNVQNYTDGWIYSIIREGGPNMPASAAVMSVDERWALVHFVRTFKTPNPR
;
A
#
# COMPACT_ATOMS: atom_id res chain seq x y z
N MET A 1 50.28 -7.97 -7.79
CA MET A 1 49.51 -7.29 -6.73
C MET A 1 48.55 -6.29 -7.37
N ARG A 2 47.28 -6.64 -7.56
CA ARG A 2 46.22 -5.68 -7.94
C ARG A 2 45.11 -5.80 -6.91
N ARG A 3 44.89 -4.72 -6.17
CA ARG A 3 43.91 -4.62 -5.10
C ARG A 3 42.52 -4.50 -5.74
N SER A 4 41.62 -5.42 -5.38
CA SER A 4 40.19 -5.27 -5.63
C SER A 4 39.67 -4.07 -4.84
N SER A 5 39.30 -3.00 -5.55
CA SER A 5 38.47 -1.95 -4.97
C SER A 5 37.02 -2.40 -5.10
N SER A 6 36.43 -2.72 -3.95
CA SER A 6 35.00 -2.99 -3.78
C SER A 6 34.21 -1.70 -4.08
N CYS A 7 33.37 -1.73 -5.10
CA CYS A 7 32.40 -0.67 -5.35
C CYS A 7 31.29 -0.78 -4.28
N THR A 8 31.30 0.13 -3.33
CA THR A 8 30.17 0.34 -2.42
C THR A 8 29.02 0.93 -3.24
N ALA A 9 28.03 0.10 -3.59
CA ALA A 9 26.80 0.58 -4.18
C ALA A 9 26.03 1.40 -3.13
N THR A 10 26.12 2.72 -3.22
CA THR A 10 25.14 3.61 -2.61
C THR A 10 23.79 3.25 -3.21
N ILE A 11 22.86 2.80 -2.37
CA ILE A 11 21.45 2.58 -2.73
C ILE A 11 20.91 3.94 -3.18
N ARG A 12 20.97 4.17 -4.49
CA ARG A 12 20.31 5.31 -5.13
C ARG A 12 18.82 5.08 -5.02
N SER A 13 18.13 6.12 -4.59
CA SER A 13 16.68 6.33 -4.58
C SER A 13 15.93 5.33 -5.44
N SER A 14 15.11 4.52 -4.77
CA SER A 14 14.13 3.63 -5.38
C SER A 14 13.15 4.47 -6.20
N ALA A 15 13.46 4.68 -7.48
CA ALA A 15 12.50 5.06 -8.49
C ALA A 15 11.53 3.89 -8.66
N VAL A 16 10.47 3.85 -7.86
CA VAL A 16 9.39 2.88 -7.98
C VAL A 16 8.25 3.43 -8.86
N ASP A 17 8.61 4.19 -9.90
CA ASP A 17 7.81 4.23 -11.13
C ASP A 17 8.51 3.37 -12.20
N GLY A 18 9.01 2.20 -11.76
CA GLY A 18 9.49 1.15 -12.65
C GLY A 18 8.39 0.67 -13.61
N PRO A 19 8.72 -0.26 -14.52
CA PRO A 19 7.74 -0.90 -15.39
C PRO A 19 6.54 -1.40 -14.56
N GLN A 20 5.33 -1.35 -15.14
CA GLN A 20 4.11 -1.81 -14.49
C GLN A 20 4.34 -3.13 -13.75
N ILE A 21 3.74 -3.28 -12.57
CA ILE A 21 3.76 -4.57 -11.90
C ILE A 21 2.72 -5.44 -12.61
N LEU A 22 3.14 -6.05 -13.72
CA LEU A 22 2.31 -6.90 -14.56
C LEU A 22 1.80 -8.13 -13.80
N ASP A 23 2.57 -8.57 -12.80
CA ASP A 23 2.24 -9.67 -11.92
C ASP A 23 2.49 -9.29 -10.45
N ARG A 24 1.43 -9.29 -9.62
CA ARG A 24 1.51 -8.96 -8.19
C ARG A 24 2.44 -9.90 -7.43
N LEU A 25 2.69 -11.12 -7.91
CA LEU A 25 3.67 -12.03 -7.28
C LEU A 25 5.07 -11.41 -7.23
N SER A 26 5.45 -10.65 -8.26
CA SER A 26 6.74 -9.95 -8.28
C SER A 26 6.87 -8.87 -7.20
N SER A 27 5.75 -8.36 -6.67
CA SER A 27 5.74 -7.35 -5.60
C SER A 27 5.86 -7.95 -4.20
N GLN A 28 5.67 -9.26 -4.02
CA GLN A 28 5.57 -9.85 -2.69
C GLN A 28 6.82 -9.65 -1.82
N GLY A 29 7.99 -9.57 -2.44
CA GLY A 29 9.28 -9.35 -1.77
C GLY A 29 9.67 -7.89 -1.59
N LEU A 30 8.85 -6.92 -2.00
CA LEU A 30 9.18 -5.50 -1.85
C LEU A 30 8.84 -5.03 -0.42
N PRO A 31 9.85 -4.66 0.39
CA PRO A 31 9.58 -4.04 1.68
C PRO A 31 9.14 -2.59 1.47
N ASN A 32 8.38 -2.05 2.42
CA ASN A 32 8.10 -0.63 2.45
C ASN A 32 9.41 0.15 2.72
N PRO A 33 9.90 0.99 1.79
CA PRO A 33 11.15 1.73 1.96
C PRO A 33 11.00 2.93 2.92
N ARG A 34 9.76 3.35 3.24
CA ARG A 34 9.52 4.43 4.19
C ARG A 34 9.55 3.91 5.63
N PRO A 35 10.16 4.66 6.57
CA PRO A 35 10.15 4.28 7.98
C PRO A 35 8.72 4.36 8.54
N ASN A 36 8.35 3.41 9.40
CA ASN A 36 7.04 3.38 10.05
C ASN A 36 6.99 4.35 11.27
N THR A 37 7.07 5.65 11.00
CA THR A 37 6.97 6.71 12.01
C THR A 37 5.53 7.23 12.13
N PRO A 38 5.16 7.91 13.24
CA PRO A 38 3.86 8.57 13.35
C PRO A 38 3.56 9.50 12.18
N GLU A 39 4.53 10.31 11.76
CA GLU A 39 4.36 11.30 10.68
C GLU A 39 4.02 10.64 9.34
N VAL A 40 4.65 9.50 9.02
CA VAL A 40 4.35 8.73 7.81
C VAL A 40 2.96 8.11 7.88
N ARG A 41 2.53 7.64 9.06
CA ARG A 41 1.19 7.10 9.26
C ARG A 41 0.11 8.18 9.18
N ASP A 42 0.39 9.38 9.69
CA ASP A 42 -0.54 10.52 9.65
C ASP A 42 -0.70 11.03 8.21
N GLU A 43 0.39 11.06 7.43
CA GLU A 43 0.34 11.31 5.99
C GLU A 43 -0.52 10.26 5.28
N GLY A 44 -0.29 8.97 5.56
CA GLY A 44 -1.10 7.88 5.04
C GLY A 44 -2.57 7.97 5.45
N ALA A 45 -2.87 8.41 6.68
CA ALA A 45 -4.23 8.62 7.17
C ALA A 45 -4.96 9.72 6.39
N TRP A 46 -4.27 10.85 6.15
CA TRP A 46 -4.81 11.95 5.35
C TRP A 46 -5.10 11.50 3.91
N LEU A 47 -4.15 10.82 3.27
CA LEU A 47 -4.35 10.26 1.92
C LEU A 47 -5.52 9.27 1.88
N TYR A 48 -5.65 8.42 2.91
CA TYR A 48 -6.74 7.46 3.00
C TYR A 48 -8.10 8.15 3.08
N ASP A 49 -8.22 9.19 3.89
CA ASP A 49 -9.46 9.97 4.02
C ASP A 49 -9.87 10.59 2.67
N VAL A 50 -8.91 11.16 1.95
CA VAL A 50 -9.14 11.83 0.66
C VAL A 50 -9.51 10.84 -0.45
N TYR A 51 -8.83 9.70 -0.55
CA TYR A 51 -8.90 8.85 -1.74
C TYR A 51 -9.55 7.48 -1.52
N CYS A 52 -9.54 6.96 -0.30
CA CYS A 52 -9.88 5.57 -0.03
C CYS A 52 -11.16 5.42 0.80
N ALA A 53 -11.40 6.31 1.76
CA ALA A 53 -12.48 6.21 2.73
C ALA A 53 -13.88 6.27 2.09
N ILE A 54 -14.03 6.96 0.95
CA ILE A 54 -15.30 7.00 0.20
C ILE A 54 -15.79 5.60 -0.20
N CYS A 55 -14.87 4.66 -0.47
CA CYS A 55 -15.16 3.28 -0.80
C CYS A 55 -15.00 2.34 0.41
N HIS A 56 -13.89 2.46 1.14
CA HIS A 56 -13.50 1.50 2.18
C HIS A 56 -14.02 1.86 3.57
N GLY A 57 -14.60 3.04 3.76
CA GLY A 57 -15.10 3.56 5.03
C GLY A 57 -13.98 4.06 5.95
N ALA A 58 -14.29 4.97 6.87
CA ALA A 58 -13.29 5.56 7.77
C ALA A 58 -12.59 4.52 8.68
N THR A 59 -13.27 3.40 8.94
CA THR A 59 -12.76 2.30 9.79
C THR A 59 -12.21 1.12 8.98
N GLY A 60 -12.16 1.25 7.65
CA GLY A 60 -11.65 0.22 6.75
C GLY A 60 -12.52 -1.04 6.65
N GLN A 61 -13.79 -0.99 7.07
CA GLN A 61 -14.66 -2.17 7.08
C GLN A 61 -15.32 -2.46 5.73
N GLY A 62 -15.05 -1.63 4.71
CA GLY A 62 -15.68 -1.77 3.40
C GLY A 62 -17.10 -1.20 3.38
N ASP A 63 -17.37 -0.21 4.21
CA ASP A 63 -18.66 0.43 4.46
C ASP A 63 -18.66 1.92 4.09
N GLY A 64 -17.81 2.31 3.13
CA GLY A 64 -17.79 3.67 2.60
C GLY A 64 -19.11 4.06 1.91
N GLN A 65 -19.31 5.36 1.70
CA GLN A 65 -20.55 5.92 1.16
C GLN A 65 -21.00 5.28 -0.16
N ILE A 66 -20.05 4.82 -1.00
CA ILE A 66 -20.37 4.20 -2.29
C ILE A 66 -20.19 2.68 -2.28
N ALA A 67 -19.87 2.07 -1.13
CA ALA A 67 -19.52 0.65 -1.04
C ALA A 67 -20.61 -0.29 -1.58
N GLU A 68 -21.89 0.08 -1.44
CA GLU A 68 -23.02 -0.71 -1.94
C GLU A 68 -23.01 -0.90 -3.48
N HIS A 69 -22.36 -0.01 -4.22
CA HIS A 69 -22.24 -0.12 -5.68
C HIS A 69 -21.09 -1.02 -6.13
N TYR A 70 -20.24 -1.49 -5.20
CA TYR A 70 -19.06 -2.30 -5.50
C TYR A 70 -19.18 -3.66 -4.82
N PRO A 71 -19.52 -4.73 -5.56
CA PRO A 71 -19.67 -6.04 -4.97
C PRO A 71 -18.32 -6.53 -4.42
N ARG A 72 -18.36 -7.10 -3.20
CA ARG A 72 -17.21 -7.67 -2.48
C ARG A 72 -16.16 -6.63 -2.03
N MET A 73 -16.60 -5.46 -1.53
CA MET A 73 -15.71 -4.52 -0.86
C MET A 73 -14.96 -5.23 0.28
N PRO A 74 -13.61 -5.18 0.34
CA PRO A 74 -12.88 -5.89 1.37
C PRO A 74 -12.96 -5.14 2.70
N ASN A 75 -13.07 -5.91 3.78
CA ASN A 75 -12.73 -5.44 5.10
C ASN A 75 -11.19 -5.42 5.24
N LEU A 76 -10.61 -4.22 5.27
CA LEU A 76 -9.17 -4.01 5.37
C LEU A 76 -8.59 -4.50 6.69
N SER A 77 -9.40 -4.61 7.73
CA SER A 77 -9.00 -5.18 9.02
C SER A 77 -9.01 -6.72 9.04
N ALA A 78 -9.53 -7.38 8.00
CA ALA A 78 -9.64 -8.84 8.01
C ALA A 78 -8.25 -9.52 7.97
N PRO A 79 -8.06 -10.67 8.65
CA PRO A 79 -6.75 -11.34 8.72
C PRO A 79 -6.16 -11.67 7.36
N ASN A 80 -6.97 -12.06 6.38
CA ASN A 80 -6.49 -12.36 5.04
C ASN A 80 -5.92 -11.13 4.33
N VAL A 81 -6.45 -9.93 4.59
CA VAL A 81 -5.92 -8.67 4.04
C VAL A 81 -4.67 -8.25 4.80
N GLN A 82 -4.70 -8.33 6.13
CA GLN A 82 -3.55 -8.00 6.98
C GLN A 82 -2.39 -8.99 6.84
N ASN A 83 -2.61 -10.18 6.28
CA ASN A 83 -1.56 -11.15 5.97
C ASN A 83 -0.90 -10.94 4.60
N TYR A 84 -1.40 -10.02 3.76
CA TYR A 84 -0.67 -9.63 2.54
C TYR A 84 0.68 -9.02 2.89
N THR A 85 1.67 -9.12 2.00
CA THR A 85 2.94 -8.41 2.17
C THR A 85 2.79 -6.93 1.81
N ASP A 86 3.73 -6.09 2.25
CA ASP A 86 3.65 -4.65 2.01
C ASP A 86 3.66 -4.33 0.50
N GLY A 87 4.55 -4.96 -0.26
CA GLY A 87 4.57 -4.81 -1.71
C GLY A 87 3.30 -5.30 -2.41
N TRP A 88 2.62 -6.32 -1.85
CA TRP A 88 1.33 -6.74 -2.38
C TRP A 88 0.26 -5.66 -2.20
N ILE A 89 0.16 -5.05 -1.00
CA ILE A 89 -0.76 -3.94 -0.74
C ILE A 89 -0.41 -2.73 -1.64
N TYR A 90 0.88 -2.39 -1.76
CA TYR A 90 1.36 -1.35 -2.65
C TYR A 90 0.94 -1.59 -4.11
N SER A 91 1.04 -2.83 -4.59
CA SER A 91 0.63 -3.18 -5.95
C SER A 91 -0.87 -3.01 -6.19
N ILE A 92 -1.71 -3.32 -5.20
CA ILE A 92 -3.16 -3.10 -5.26
C ILE A 92 -3.48 -1.60 -5.32
N ILE A 93 -2.82 -0.79 -4.49
CA ILE A 93 -3.02 0.67 -4.49
C ILE A 93 -2.59 1.25 -5.86
N ARG A 94 -1.40 0.87 -6.34
CA ARG A 94 -0.84 1.39 -7.58
C ARG A 94 -1.66 1.00 -8.81
N GLU A 95 -1.91 -0.29 -9.00
CA GLU A 95 -2.51 -0.83 -10.24
C GLU A 95 -4.03 -0.98 -10.15
N GLY A 96 -4.60 -0.83 -8.96
CA GLY A 96 -6.01 -1.12 -8.72
C GLY A 96 -6.31 -2.62 -8.73
N GLY A 97 -7.58 -2.95 -8.88
CA GLY A 97 -8.11 -4.31 -8.99
C GLY A 97 -9.37 -4.31 -9.87
N PRO A 98 -10.07 -5.44 -10.01
CA PRO A 98 -11.25 -5.53 -10.89
C PRO A 98 -12.30 -4.44 -10.65
N ASN A 99 -12.46 -4.01 -9.40
CA ASN A 99 -13.44 -3.02 -8.94
C ASN A 99 -12.78 -1.83 -8.21
N MET A 100 -11.45 -1.75 -8.19
CA MET A 100 -10.70 -0.70 -7.49
C MET A 100 -9.88 0.09 -8.52
N PRO A 101 -10.02 1.42 -8.62
CA PRO A 101 -9.26 2.21 -9.58
C PRO A 101 -7.76 2.21 -9.24
N ALA A 102 -6.93 2.32 -10.28
CA ALA A 102 -5.49 2.49 -10.13
C ALA A 102 -5.16 3.90 -9.62
N SER A 103 -4.28 4.03 -8.63
CA SER A 103 -3.82 5.34 -8.15
C SER A 103 -2.52 5.81 -8.80
N ALA A 104 -1.93 5.01 -9.70
CA ALA A 104 -0.62 5.28 -10.29
C ALA A 104 -0.48 6.68 -10.91
N ALA A 105 -1.56 7.21 -11.48
CA ALA A 105 -1.58 8.50 -12.17
C ALA A 105 -1.84 9.71 -11.25
N VAL A 106 -2.29 9.48 -10.01
CA VAL A 106 -2.76 10.55 -9.10
C VAL A 106 -2.03 10.58 -7.76
N MET A 107 -1.19 9.58 -7.47
CA MET A 107 -0.37 9.51 -6.27
C MET A 107 1.09 9.24 -6.65
N SER A 108 2.02 9.86 -5.94
CA SER A 108 3.43 9.55 -5.99
C SER A 108 3.74 8.18 -5.38
N VAL A 109 4.96 7.70 -5.62
CA VAL A 109 5.49 6.47 -5.00
C VAL A 109 5.45 6.53 -3.47
N ASP A 110 5.90 7.65 -2.88
CA ASP A 110 6.04 7.79 -1.43
C ASP A 110 4.69 7.86 -0.72
N GLU A 111 3.70 8.49 -1.34
CA GLU A 111 2.31 8.54 -0.83
C GLU A 111 1.68 7.14 -0.81
N ARG A 112 1.88 6.34 -1.87
CA ARG A 112 1.41 4.95 -1.92
C ARG A 112 2.04 4.09 -0.82
N TRP A 113 3.32 4.31 -0.51
CA TRP A 113 3.98 3.62 0.60
C TRP A 113 3.53 4.12 1.99
N ALA A 114 3.21 5.40 2.14
CA ALA A 114 2.61 5.92 3.36
C ALA A 114 1.23 5.29 3.63
N LEU A 115 0.40 5.14 2.59
CA LEU A 115 -0.88 4.44 2.65
C LEU A 115 -0.73 2.99 3.13
N VAL A 116 0.30 2.26 2.69
CA VAL A 116 0.54 0.89 3.18
C VAL A 116 0.71 0.89 4.70
N HIS A 117 1.52 1.80 5.27
CA HIS A 117 1.67 1.89 6.74
C HIS A 117 0.35 2.21 7.43
N PHE A 118 -0.47 3.09 6.85
CA PHE A 118 -1.79 3.40 7.41
C PHE A 118 -2.74 2.20 7.36
N VAL A 119 -2.82 1.46 6.25
CA VAL A 119 -3.67 0.26 6.11
C VAL A 119 -3.32 -0.80 7.16
N ARG A 120 -2.05 -0.91 7.56
CA ARG A 120 -1.61 -1.81 8.65
C ARG A 120 -2.11 -1.42 10.04
N THR A 121 -2.64 -0.21 10.20
CA THR A 121 -3.19 0.24 11.50
C THR A 121 -4.58 -0.32 11.78
N PHE A 122 -5.31 -0.77 10.74
CA PHE A 122 -6.59 -1.44 10.90
C PHE A 122 -6.40 -2.77 11.63
N LYS A 123 -7.13 -2.96 12.72
CA LYS A 123 -7.04 -4.16 13.57
C LYS A 123 -8.24 -5.04 13.32
N THR A 124 -8.01 -6.34 13.11
CA THR A 124 -9.08 -7.33 13.15
C THR A 124 -9.84 -7.19 14.47
N PRO A 125 -11.18 -7.06 14.46
CA PRO A 125 -11.96 -7.16 15.68
C PRO A 125 -11.65 -8.50 16.35
N ASN A 126 -11.30 -8.48 17.64
CA ASN A 126 -11.04 -9.70 18.38
C ASN A 126 -12.32 -10.57 18.36
N PRO A 127 -12.29 -11.80 17.83
CA PRO A 127 -13.43 -12.70 17.95
C PRO A 127 -13.62 -12.99 19.44
N ARG A 128 -14.68 -12.44 20.04
CA ARG A 128 -15.09 -12.82 21.39
C ARG A 128 -15.69 -14.21 21.38
#